data_AF-A0A0W1SVT9-F1
#
_entry.id   AF-A0A0W1SVT9-F1
#
_cell.length_a   1.000
_cell.length_b   1.000
_cell.length_c   1.000
_cell.angle_alpha   90.00
_cell.angle_beta   90.00
_cell.angle_gamma   90.00
#
_symmetry.space_group_name_H-M   'P 1'
#
loop_
_entity.id
_entity.type
_entity.pdbx_description
1 polymer ?
#
loop_
_entity_poly.entity_id
_entity_poly.type
_entity_poly.pdbx_seq_one_letter_code
_entity_poly.pdbx_strand_id
1 'polypeptide(L)'
;IEIAAKNKDPEEFISFRSFFQVSLRDSESYEYSQTFRGTGRRLSSGELAPGEVTRGDIVFEVPQEASGLSLHVDMDESLFSYGGAIIDLESEGSGRTLMQDLNVDVYGVGDTLEFEDIRFTPNEVRTSMGSGYREPDSGNEFLVVNITVENNSSEELSVSTLLQMDLKDEMGYTYSTSVSGTSSLDRRFSQGQPIAPNSKKRGEIAFEVEQGLSPVYLMMDFEIFDEGDKTFFQLR
;
A
#
# COMPACT_ATOMS: atom_id res chain seq x y z
N ILE A 1 -13.57 11.51 1.77
CA ILE A 1 -14.17 10.86 0.59
C ILE A 1 -13.38 9.59 0.37
N GLU A 2 -14.03 8.43 0.33
CA GLU A 2 -13.34 7.20 -0.06
C GLU A 2 -13.22 7.17 -1.59
N ILE A 3 -12.03 6.84 -2.07
CA ILE A 3 -11.73 6.69 -3.49
C ILE A 3 -10.99 5.37 -3.70
N ALA A 4 -11.18 4.79 -4.88
CA ALA A 4 -10.35 3.71 -5.38
C ALA A 4 -9.86 4.06 -6.79
N ALA A 5 -8.61 3.73 -7.08
CA ALA A 5 -7.99 3.83 -8.40
C ALA A 5 -7.44 2.47 -8.79
N LYS A 6 -7.57 2.11 -10.07
CA LYS A 6 -7.05 0.84 -10.62
C LYS A 6 -6.14 1.14 -11.79
N ASN A 7 -4.95 0.53 -11.81
CA ASN A 7 -4.16 0.46 -13.02
C ASN A 7 -4.85 -0.49 -14.00
N LYS A 8 -5.28 0.05 -15.14
CA LYS A 8 -5.96 -0.71 -16.21
C LYS A 8 -5.02 -1.05 -17.36
N ASP A 9 -3.78 -0.57 -17.31
CA ASP A 9 -2.75 -1.04 -18.21
C ASP A 9 -2.43 -2.51 -17.89
N PRO A 10 -2.43 -3.40 -18.89
CA PRO A 10 -2.18 -4.82 -18.67
C PRO A 10 -0.70 -5.16 -18.49
N GLU A 11 0.23 -4.27 -18.83
CA GLU A 11 1.67 -4.58 -18.90
C GLU A 11 2.53 -3.57 -18.15
N GLU A 12 2.14 -2.30 -18.11
CA GLU A 12 2.95 -1.22 -17.55
C GLU A 12 2.53 -0.86 -16.11
N PHE A 13 3.53 -0.62 -15.27
CA PHE A 13 3.33 0.06 -13.99
C PHE A 13 2.99 1.53 -14.25
N ILE A 14 2.17 2.11 -13.36
CA ILE A 14 1.82 3.54 -13.46
C ILE A 14 2.07 4.25 -12.13
N SER A 15 2.56 5.48 -12.19
CA SER A 15 2.65 6.36 -11.03
C SER A 15 1.27 6.97 -10.72
N PHE A 16 0.72 6.68 -9.55
CA PHE A 16 -0.51 7.29 -9.05
C PHE A 16 -0.21 8.22 -7.86
N ARG A 17 -0.30 9.52 -8.12
CA ARG A 17 0.05 10.60 -7.19
C ARG A 17 -1.20 11.29 -6.69
N SER A 18 -1.92 10.63 -5.79
CA SER A 18 -3.24 11.09 -5.32
C SER A 18 -3.24 12.54 -4.88
N PHE A 19 -2.22 12.99 -4.13
CA PHE A 19 -2.12 14.34 -3.60
C PHE A 19 -2.05 15.43 -4.68
N PHE A 20 -1.44 15.12 -5.83
CA PHE A 20 -1.28 16.08 -6.93
C PHE A 20 -2.37 15.95 -7.99
N GLN A 21 -2.91 14.74 -8.16
CA GLN A 21 -3.86 14.42 -9.22
C GLN A 21 -5.32 14.67 -8.82
N VAL A 22 -5.65 14.89 -7.54
CA VAL A 22 -7.05 15.03 -7.10
C VAL A 22 -7.27 16.34 -6.34
N SER A 23 -8.17 17.18 -6.84
CA SER A 23 -8.68 18.36 -6.15
C SER A 23 -10.21 18.33 -6.01
N LEU A 24 -10.72 19.15 -5.10
CA LEU A 24 -12.16 19.30 -4.87
C LEU A 24 -12.59 20.70 -5.29
N ARG A 25 -13.71 20.83 -5.99
CA ARG A 25 -14.31 22.12 -6.34
C ARG A 25 -15.76 22.21 -5.89
N ASP A 26 -16.20 23.41 -5.55
CA ASP A 26 -17.60 23.71 -5.24
C ASP A 26 -18.33 24.37 -6.42
N SER A 27 -19.63 24.63 -6.23
CA SER A 27 -20.48 25.33 -7.20
C SER A 27 -20.09 26.79 -7.48
N GLU A 28 -19.34 27.42 -6.57
CA GLU A 28 -18.79 28.78 -6.74
C GLU A 28 -17.41 28.77 -7.44
N SER A 29 -16.93 27.59 -7.84
CA SER A 29 -15.61 27.36 -8.48
C SER A 29 -14.40 27.61 -7.58
N TYR A 30 -14.57 27.59 -6.25
CA TYR A 30 -13.43 27.52 -5.33
C TYR A 30 -12.81 26.12 -5.39
N GLU A 31 -11.48 26.08 -5.40
CA GLU A 31 -10.72 24.83 -5.41
C GLU A 31 -10.07 24.59 -4.05
N TYR A 32 -10.20 23.37 -3.56
CA TYR A 32 -9.69 22.91 -2.27
C TYR A 32 -8.66 21.80 -2.49
N SER A 33 -7.50 21.97 -1.86
CA SER A 33 -6.46 20.94 -1.82
C SER A 33 -6.73 19.95 -0.70
N GLN A 34 -6.17 18.74 -0.87
CA GLN A 34 -6.21 17.72 0.17
C GLN A 34 -5.47 18.18 1.42
N THR A 35 -6.01 17.81 2.58
CA THR A 35 -5.36 18.02 3.87
C THR A 35 -4.46 16.84 4.21
N PHE A 36 -3.45 17.08 5.04
CA PHE A 36 -2.66 15.99 5.62
C PHE A 36 -3.38 15.27 6.77
N ARG A 37 -4.60 15.67 7.15
CA ARG A 37 -5.35 14.96 8.19
C ARG A 37 -5.80 13.60 7.67
N GLY A 38 -5.64 12.58 8.50
CA GLY A 38 -5.90 11.21 8.12
C GLY A 38 -7.15 10.66 8.75
N THR A 39 -7.79 9.76 8.03
CA THR A 39 -8.57 8.69 8.63
C THR A 39 -7.65 7.50 8.93
N GLY A 40 -8.15 6.47 9.60
CA GLY A 40 -7.41 5.21 9.77
C GLY A 40 -7.16 4.44 8.45
N ARG A 41 -7.72 4.89 7.31
CA ARG A 41 -7.66 4.23 6.00
C ARG A 41 -7.21 5.21 4.91
N ARG A 42 -6.14 5.97 5.15
CA ARG A 42 -5.61 6.89 4.14
C ARG A 42 -5.32 6.16 2.82
N LEU A 43 -5.64 6.81 1.71
CA LEU A 43 -5.29 6.32 0.38
C LEU A 43 -3.77 6.27 0.23
N SER A 44 -3.23 5.11 -0.15
CA SER A 44 -1.82 4.98 -0.50
C SER A 44 -1.57 5.58 -1.89
N SER A 45 -0.55 6.43 -1.96
CA SER A 45 -0.04 7.03 -3.19
C SER A 45 1.28 6.36 -3.55
N GLY A 46 1.56 6.21 -4.84
CA GLY A 46 2.77 5.58 -5.33
C GLY A 46 2.50 4.86 -6.63
N GLU A 47 3.42 3.98 -7.00
CA GLU A 47 3.28 3.14 -8.16
C GLU A 47 2.11 2.14 -7.99
N LEU A 48 1.43 1.82 -9.09
CA LEU A 48 0.44 0.74 -9.20
C LEU A 48 0.87 -0.26 -10.28
N ALA A 49 1.00 -1.53 -9.91
CA ALA A 49 1.27 -2.61 -10.85
C ALA A 49 0.08 -2.84 -11.78
N PRO A 50 0.28 -3.46 -12.97
CA PRO A 50 -0.81 -3.88 -13.84
C PRO A 50 -1.94 -4.58 -13.08
N GLY A 51 -3.16 -4.06 -13.20
CA GLY A 51 -4.35 -4.60 -12.54
C GLY A 51 -4.48 -4.32 -11.04
N GLU A 52 -3.50 -3.63 -10.42
CA GLU A 52 -3.56 -3.24 -9.01
C GLU A 52 -4.61 -2.15 -8.75
N VAL A 53 -5.29 -2.28 -7.61
CA VAL A 53 -6.21 -1.32 -7.01
C VAL A 53 -5.59 -0.72 -5.76
N THR A 54 -5.65 0.60 -5.63
CA THR A 54 -5.47 1.30 -4.35
C THR A 54 -6.79 1.88 -3.91
N ARG A 55 -7.08 1.78 -2.61
CA ARG A 55 -8.31 2.29 -1.99
C ARG A 55 -8.02 2.95 -0.66
N GLY A 56 -8.73 4.04 -0.39
CA GLY A 56 -8.69 4.71 0.90
C GLY A 56 -9.33 6.09 0.86
N ASP A 57 -9.20 6.80 1.96
CA ASP A 57 -9.78 8.11 2.16
C ASP A 57 -8.84 9.22 1.74
N ILE A 58 -9.41 10.20 1.05
CA ILE A 58 -8.86 11.55 0.85
C ILE A 58 -9.71 12.54 1.64
N VAL A 59 -9.07 13.52 2.29
CA VAL A 59 -9.74 14.45 3.21
C VAL A 59 -9.52 15.88 2.75
N PHE A 60 -10.62 16.64 2.63
CA PHE A 60 -10.62 18.05 2.29
C PHE A 60 -11.18 18.87 3.45
N GLU A 61 -10.72 20.12 3.57
CA GLU A 61 -11.31 21.12 4.45
C GLU A 61 -12.06 22.13 3.58
N VAL A 62 -13.37 22.24 3.78
CA VAL A 62 -14.27 23.10 3.00
C VAL A 62 -15.14 23.95 3.93
N PRO A 63 -15.62 25.13 3.50
CA PRO A 63 -16.63 25.89 4.22
C PRO A 63 -17.88 25.04 4.50
N GLN A 64 -18.51 25.26 5.66
CA GLN A 64 -19.70 24.51 6.05
C GLN A 64 -20.89 24.70 5.09
N GLU A 65 -20.95 25.84 4.40
CA GLU A 65 -22.00 26.20 3.44
C GLU A 65 -21.64 25.81 1.99
N ALA A 66 -20.50 25.14 1.77
CA ALA A 66 -20.09 24.70 0.43
C ALA A 66 -21.09 23.66 -0.12
N SER A 67 -21.45 23.80 -1.39
CA SER A 67 -22.41 22.92 -2.09
C SER A 67 -22.00 22.72 -3.54
N GLY A 68 -22.57 21.72 -4.21
CA GLY A 68 -22.19 21.34 -5.57
C GLY A 68 -20.77 20.80 -5.64
N LEU A 69 -20.38 19.98 -4.66
CA LEU A 69 -19.02 19.46 -4.55
C LEU A 69 -18.71 18.46 -5.68
N SER A 70 -17.58 18.65 -6.35
CA SER A 70 -17.10 17.76 -7.40
C SER A 70 -15.60 17.48 -7.25
N LEU A 71 -15.20 16.23 -7.44
CA LEU A 71 -13.79 15.85 -7.53
C LEU A 71 -13.30 16.09 -8.96
N HIS A 72 -12.16 16.76 -9.06
CA HIS A 72 -11.41 16.92 -10.29
C HIS A 72 -10.20 16.02 -10.21
N VAL A 73 -10.13 15.03 -11.10
CA VAL A 73 -9.03 14.09 -11.21
C VAL A 73 -8.27 14.38 -12.50
N ASP A 74 -7.00 14.73 -12.36
CA ASP A 74 -6.06 14.85 -13.46
C ASP A 74 -5.31 13.53 -13.62
N MET A 75 -5.60 12.80 -14.70
CA MET A 75 -5.02 11.49 -14.99
C MET A 75 -3.94 11.56 -16.07
N ASP A 76 -3.57 12.76 -16.51
CA ASP A 76 -2.56 12.94 -17.53
C ASP A 76 -1.23 13.41 -16.93
N GLU A 77 -0.13 12.80 -17.36
CA GLU A 77 1.22 13.34 -17.13
C GLU A 77 1.68 14.24 -18.30
N SER A 78 0.92 14.27 -19.40
CA SER A 78 1.18 15.07 -20.59
C SER A 78 0.70 16.52 -20.44
N LEU A 79 1.55 17.46 -20.86
CA LEU A 79 1.17 18.87 -21.04
C LEU A 79 0.34 19.12 -22.31
N PHE A 80 0.11 18.11 -23.14
CA PHE A 80 -0.44 18.24 -24.49
C PHE A 80 -1.75 17.48 -24.71
N SER A 81 -2.16 16.65 -23.76
CA SER A 81 -3.48 16.03 -23.72
C SER A 81 -4.14 16.35 -22.38
N TYR A 82 -5.47 16.41 -22.38
CA TYR A 82 -6.26 16.56 -21.17
C TYR A 82 -7.02 15.24 -20.96
N GLY A 83 -6.42 14.35 -20.17
CA GLY A 83 -7.08 13.15 -19.65
C GLY A 83 -7.53 13.37 -18.22
N GLY A 84 -8.65 14.07 -18.01
CA GLY A 84 -9.19 14.31 -16.66
C GLY A 84 -10.62 13.80 -16.50
N ALA A 85 -11.03 13.55 -15.26
CA ALA A 85 -12.40 13.22 -14.90
C ALA A 85 -12.94 14.23 -13.89
N ILE A 86 -14.21 14.60 -14.05
CA ILE A 86 -14.96 15.37 -13.05
C ILE A 86 -16.03 14.42 -12.50
N ILE A 87 -16.00 14.21 -11.19
CA ILE A 87 -16.93 13.34 -10.46
C ILE A 87 -17.79 14.23 -9.58
N ASP A 88 -19.06 14.36 -9.92
CA ASP A 88 -20.05 15.01 -9.07
C ASP A 88 -20.30 14.14 -7.82
N LEU A 89 -20.15 14.73 -6.63
CA LEU A 89 -20.32 14.04 -5.36
C LEU A 89 -21.74 14.13 -4.81
N GLU A 90 -22.61 14.96 -5.39
CA GLU A 90 -24.00 15.09 -4.96
C GLU A 90 -24.94 14.11 -5.66
N SER A 91 -24.47 13.43 -6.71
CA SER A 91 -25.22 12.41 -7.43
C SER A 91 -24.71 11.00 -7.11
N GLU A 92 -25.65 10.06 -6.94
CA GLU A 92 -25.32 8.64 -6.87
C GLU A 92 -24.96 8.13 -8.28
N GLY A 93 -23.70 7.75 -8.46
CA GLY A 93 -23.24 7.11 -9.69
C GLY A 93 -23.59 5.62 -9.77
N SER A 94 -23.50 5.04 -10.97
CA SER A 94 -23.64 3.59 -11.21
C SER A 94 -22.34 2.82 -10.91
N GLY A 95 -21.56 3.28 -9.93
CA GLY A 95 -20.18 2.83 -9.70
C GLY A 95 -20.05 1.31 -9.56
N ARG A 96 -18.89 0.77 -9.95
CA ARG A 96 -18.54 -0.63 -9.74
C ARG A 96 -17.48 -0.71 -8.65
N THR A 97 -17.59 -1.68 -7.77
CA THR A 97 -16.52 -1.99 -6.82
C THR A 97 -15.29 -2.45 -7.58
N LEU A 98 -14.19 -1.70 -7.46
CA LEU A 98 -12.88 -2.10 -7.95
C LEU A 98 -12.30 -3.13 -6.97
N MET A 99 -11.86 -4.25 -7.53
CA MET A 99 -11.19 -5.35 -6.83
C MET A 99 -9.84 -5.61 -7.49
N GLN A 100 -8.89 -6.09 -6.68
CA GLN A 100 -7.59 -6.56 -7.13
C GLN A 100 -7.72 -7.61 -8.22
N ASP A 101 -6.89 -7.47 -9.24
CA ASP A 101 -6.85 -8.34 -10.42
C ASP A 101 -5.45 -8.21 -11.02
N LEU A 102 -4.46 -8.55 -10.19
CA LEU A 102 -3.05 -8.34 -10.49
C LEU A 102 -2.67 -9.08 -11.77
N ASN A 103 -2.18 -8.34 -12.76
CA ASN A 103 -1.67 -8.86 -14.03
C ASN A 103 -0.13 -8.93 -14.00
N VAL A 104 0.40 -9.30 -12.84
CA VAL A 104 1.83 -9.52 -12.59
C VAL A 104 1.99 -10.87 -11.89
N ASP A 105 3.21 -11.38 -11.82
CA ASP A 105 3.49 -12.58 -11.05
C ASP A 105 3.17 -12.38 -9.57
N VAL A 106 2.38 -13.30 -9.02
CA VAL A 106 2.05 -13.36 -7.59
C VAL A 106 2.61 -14.65 -7.02
N TYR A 107 3.48 -14.52 -6.04
CA TYR A 107 4.21 -15.62 -5.41
C TYR A 107 3.49 -16.13 -4.15
N GLY A 108 3.85 -17.31 -3.67
CA GLY A 108 3.32 -17.90 -2.44
C GLY A 108 4.25 -17.73 -1.24
N VAL A 109 3.71 -18.03 -0.05
CA VAL A 109 4.53 -18.23 1.16
C VAL A 109 5.49 -19.39 0.93
N GLY A 110 6.78 -19.16 1.19
CA GLY A 110 7.87 -20.11 0.99
C GLY A 110 8.63 -19.94 -0.33
N ASP A 111 8.07 -19.19 -1.30
CA ASP A 111 8.78 -18.85 -2.52
C ASP A 111 9.89 -17.82 -2.24
N THR A 112 10.99 -17.96 -2.97
CA THR A 112 12.11 -17.01 -2.94
C THR A 112 12.14 -16.24 -4.24
N LEU A 113 11.98 -14.92 -4.16
CA LEU A 113 12.23 -14.02 -5.28
C LEU A 113 13.66 -13.52 -5.20
N GLU A 114 14.32 -13.46 -6.35
CA GLU A 114 15.63 -12.84 -6.52
C GLU A 114 15.44 -11.58 -7.38
N PHE A 115 15.84 -10.44 -6.82
CA PHE A 115 15.90 -9.16 -7.50
C PHE A 115 17.34 -8.67 -7.41
N GLU A 116 18.02 -8.60 -8.56
CA GLU A 116 19.47 -8.43 -8.64
C GLU A 116 20.21 -9.38 -7.68
N ASP A 117 21.00 -8.84 -6.75
CA ASP A 117 21.75 -9.57 -5.73
C ASP A 117 20.96 -9.77 -4.41
N ILE A 118 19.68 -9.40 -4.38
CA ILE A 118 18.84 -9.49 -3.19
C ILE A 118 17.88 -10.66 -3.33
N ARG A 119 17.82 -11.52 -2.31
CA ARG A 119 16.78 -12.55 -2.22
C ARG A 119 15.81 -12.26 -1.09
N PHE A 120 14.53 -12.32 -1.39
CA PHE A 120 13.45 -12.11 -0.43
C PHE A 120 12.58 -13.37 -0.32
N THR A 121 12.19 -13.73 0.90
CA THR A 121 11.35 -14.91 1.16
C THR A 121 10.43 -14.66 2.34
N PRO A 122 9.09 -14.62 2.16
CA PRO A 122 8.15 -14.79 3.25
C PRO A 122 8.05 -16.27 3.60
N ASN A 123 8.66 -16.68 4.70
CA ASN A 123 8.80 -18.09 5.08
C ASN A 123 7.53 -18.67 5.72
N GLU A 124 6.80 -17.87 6.50
CA GLU A 124 5.64 -18.31 7.28
C GLU A 124 4.75 -17.11 7.60
N VAL A 125 3.44 -17.34 7.67
CA VAL A 125 2.45 -16.38 8.18
C VAL A 125 1.65 -16.99 9.33
N ARG A 126 1.43 -16.22 10.39
CA ARG A 126 0.59 -16.62 11.53
C ARG A 126 -0.20 -15.43 12.06
N THR A 127 -1.30 -15.69 12.74
CA THR A 127 -2.07 -14.65 13.43
C THR A 127 -1.67 -14.56 14.91
N SER A 128 -1.89 -13.40 15.52
CA SER A 128 -1.64 -13.14 16.94
C SER A 128 -2.60 -12.08 17.44
N MET A 129 -3.19 -12.30 18.62
CA MET A 129 -3.98 -11.27 19.32
C MET A 129 -3.13 -10.37 20.22
N GLY A 130 -1.81 -10.52 20.17
CA GLY A 130 -0.90 -9.82 21.08
C GLY A 130 -1.08 -10.28 22.53
N SER A 131 -0.62 -9.46 23.47
CA SER A 131 -0.82 -9.71 24.90
C SER A 131 -0.67 -8.43 25.72
N GLY A 132 -1.55 -8.22 26.70
CA GLY A 132 -1.41 -7.13 27.67
C GLY A 132 -1.75 -5.77 27.06
N TYR A 133 -0.85 -4.79 27.17
CA TYR A 133 -1.09 -3.44 26.60
C TYR A 133 -0.74 -3.31 25.11
N ARG A 134 -0.45 -4.43 24.44
CA ARG A 134 -0.05 -4.48 23.02
C ARG A 134 -0.92 -5.48 22.29
N GLU A 135 -2.22 -5.19 22.32
CA GLU A 135 -3.27 -5.91 21.60
C GLU A 135 -3.68 -5.04 20.39
N PRO A 136 -4.14 -5.66 19.30
CA PRO A 136 -4.70 -4.93 18.18
C PRO A 136 -6.01 -4.26 18.59
N ASP A 137 -6.48 -3.31 17.77
CA ASP A 137 -7.79 -2.69 17.97
C ASP A 137 -8.90 -3.74 17.94
N SER A 138 -10.04 -3.41 18.58
CA SER A 138 -11.18 -4.33 18.66
C SER A 138 -11.66 -4.74 17.27
N GLY A 139 -11.70 -6.05 17.02
CA GLY A 139 -12.08 -6.62 15.72
C GLY A 139 -10.89 -6.91 14.78
N ASN A 140 -9.69 -6.47 15.16
CA ASN A 140 -8.46 -6.72 14.41
C ASN A 140 -7.66 -7.89 15.01
N GLU A 141 -6.67 -8.34 14.24
CA GLU A 141 -5.61 -9.27 14.62
C GLU A 141 -4.27 -8.76 14.08
N PHE A 142 -3.16 -9.20 14.69
CA PHE A 142 -1.86 -9.06 14.06
C PHE A 142 -1.61 -10.22 13.09
N LEU A 143 -1.41 -9.90 11.81
CA LEU A 143 -0.84 -10.82 10.85
C LEU A 143 0.68 -10.72 10.92
N VAL A 144 1.34 -11.77 11.42
CA VAL A 144 2.78 -11.83 11.63
C VAL A 144 3.42 -12.64 10.51
N VAL A 145 4.32 -12.02 9.76
CA VAL A 145 5.04 -12.62 8.64
C VAL A 145 6.50 -12.82 9.03
N ASN A 146 7.00 -14.04 8.91
CA ASN A 146 8.40 -14.36 9.09
C ASN A 146 9.14 -14.22 7.76
N ILE A 147 10.03 -13.25 7.63
CA ILE A 147 10.74 -12.94 6.38
C ILE A 147 12.24 -13.27 6.49
N THR A 148 12.83 -13.64 5.35
CA THR A 148 14.28 -13.76 5.16
C THR A 148 14.68 -12.81 4.03
N VAL A 149 15.74 -12.03 4.26
CA VAL A 149 16.42 -11.23 3.25
C VAL A 149 17.86 -11.71 3.16
N GLU A 150 18.32 -12.07 1.97
CA GLU A 150 19.71 -12.43 1.69
C GLU A 150 20.33 -11.35 0.80
N ASN A 151 21.50 -10.86 1.20
CA ASN A 151 22.29 -9.91 0.43
C ASN A 151 23.46 -10.67 -0.19
N ASN A 152 23.38 -10.95 -1.49
CA ASN A 152 24.41 -11.62 -2.26
C ASN A 152 25.38 -10.64 -2.94
N SER A 153 25.19 -9.33 -2.71
CA SER A 153 26.04 -8.30 -3.30
C SER A 153 27.38 -8.20 -2.58
N SER A 154 28.25 -7.35 -3.11
CA SER A 154 29.52 -6.95 -2.49
C SER A 154 29.39 -5.78 -1.51
N GLU A 155 28.21 -5.17 -1.38
CA GLU A 155 27.94 -3.98 -0.57
C GLU A 155 27.01 -4.27 0.61
N GLU A 156 26.92 -3.36 1.57
CA GLU A 156 25.96 -3.49 2.67
C GLU A 156 24.54 -3.14 2.19
N LEU A 157 23.56 -4.00 2.49
CA LEU A 157 22.16 -3.81 2.12
C LEU A 157 21.35 -3.25 3.29
N SER A 158 20.73 -2.10 3.11
CA SER A 158 19.74 -1.57 4.06
C SER A 158 18.33 -1.94 3.61
N VAL A 159 17.52 -2.47 4.54
CA VAL A 159 16.11 -2.78 4.30
C VAL A 159 15.24 -2.05 5.32
N SER A 160 14.17 -1.44 4.84
CA SER A 160 13.16 -0.76 5.66
C SER A 160 11.79 -1.43 5.51
N THR A 161 11.38 -2.20 6.52
CA THR A 161 10.04 -2.81 6.54
C THR A 161 8.88 -1.81 6.58
N LEU A 162 9.14 -0.53 6.85
CA LEU A 162 8.11 0.52 6.86
C LEU A 162 7.94 1.22 5.51
N LEU A 163 8.98 1.21 4.68
CA LEU A 163 8.97 1.89 3.38
C LEU A 163 8.81 0.91 2.22
N GLN A 164 9.34 -0.30 2.37
CA GLN A 164 9.41 -1.29 1.28
C GLN A 164 8.36 -2.39 1.40
N MET A 165 7.58 -2.41 2.49
CA MET A 165 6.66 -3.51 2.79
C MET A 165 5.33 -3.01 3.34
N ASP A 166 4.26 -3.45 2.70
CA ASP A 166 2.89 -3.23 3.11
C ASP A 166 2.08 -4.50 2.82
N LEU A 167 0.95 -4.67 3.50
CA LEU A 167 -0.08 -5.61 3.04
C LEU A 167 -1.10 -4.91 2.17
N LYS A 168 -1.71 -5.66 1.26
CA LYS A 168 -2.86 -5.22 0.48
C LYS A 168 -3.94 -6.29 0.44
N ASP A 169 -5.20 -5.89 0.58
CA ASP A 169 -6.35 -6.78 0.46
C ASP A 169 -6.96 -6.77 -0.94
N GLU A 170 -7.97 -7.62 -1.17
CA GLU A 170 -8.69 -7.68 -2.46
C GLU A 170 -9.41 -6.40 -2.84
N MET A 171 -9.73 -5.52 -1.89
CA MET A 171 -10.44 -4.27 -2.12
C MET A 171 -9.48 -3.12 -2.45
N GLY A 172 -8.17 -3.32 -2.29
CA GLY A 172 -7.11 -2.36 -2.54
C GLY A 172 -6.70 -1.54 -1.32
N TYR A 173 -7.20 -1.84 -0.12
CA TYR A 173 -6.73 -1.18 1.09
C TYR A 173 -5.31 -1.61 1.43
N THR A 174 -4.49 -0.64 1.83
CA THR A 174 -3.08 -0.86 2.19
C THR A 174 -2.93 -0.83 3.71
N TYR A 175 -2.15 -1.77 4.26
CA TYR A 175 -1.87 -1.86 5.68
C TYR A 175 -0.37 -1.84 5.91
N SER A 176 0.13 -0.78 6.54
CA SER A 176 1.55 -0.66 6.85
C SER A 176 1.96 -1.46 8.06
N THR A 177 3.26 -1.75 8.13
CA THR A 177 3.84 -2.49 9.26
C THR A 177 3.42 -1.84 10.59
N SER A 178 2.81 -2.65 11.45
CA SER A 178 2.43 -2.25 12.81
C SER A 178 3.66 -2.19 13.70
N VAL A 179 4.03 -0.99 14.14
CA VAL A 179 5.14 -0.78 15.08
C VAL A 179 4.83 -1.41 16.44
N SER A 180 3.58 -1.31 16.92
CA SER A 180 3.14 -1.92 18.18
C SER A 180 3.18 -3.44 18.11
N GLY A 181 2.65 -4.03 17.04
CA GLY A 181 2.70 -5.48 16.80
C GLY A 181 4.14 -5.97 16.69
N THR A 182 4.95 -5.34 15.84
CA THR A 182 6.33 -5.77 15.56
C THR A 182 7.24 -5.64 16.77
N SER A 183 7.10 -4.57 17.56
CA SER A 183 7.88 -4.36 18.78
C SER A 183 7.55 -5.36 19.91
N SER A 184 6.45 -6.10 19.78
CA SER A 184 6.04 -7.14 20.72
C SER A 184 6.59 -8.52 20.38
N LEU A 185 7.23 -8.68 19.22
CA LEU A 185 7.74 -9.97 18.76
C LEU A 185 9.16 -10.22 19.28
N ASP A 186 9.39 -11.40 19.86
CA ASP A 186 10.71 -11.82 20.34
C ASP A 186 11.74 -11.91 19.21
N ARG A 187 11.30 -12.39 18.03
CA ARG A 187 12.14 -12.60 16.84
C ARG A 187 11.88 -11.55 15.75
N ARG A 188 11.57 -10.31 16.15
CA ARG A 188 11.31 -9.23 15.20
C ARG A 188 12.46 -9.00 14.21
N PHE A 189 12.14 -8.63 12.99
CA PHE A 189 13.15 -8.22 12.00
C PHE A 189 13.85 -6.95 12.49
N SER A 190 15.18 -6.99 12.59
CA SER A 190 15.97 -5.88 13.13
C SER A 190 16.16 -4.78 12.10
N GLN A 191 15.52 -3.63 12.38
CA GLN A 191 15.61 -2.40 11.60
C GLN A 191 16.88 -1.60 11.94
N GLY A 192 17.40 -0.83 10.97
CA GLY A 192 18.48 0.14 11.16
C GLY A 192 19.91 -0.44 11.25
N GLN A 193 20.09 -1.75 11.08
CA GLN A 193 21.41 -2.35 10.88
C GLN A 193 21.46 -2.92 9.46
N PRO A 194 22.44 -2.54 8.63
CA PRO A 194 22.58 -3.14 7.30
C PRO A 194 22.82 -4.66 7.38
N ILE A 195 22.52 -5.34 6.29
CA ILE A 195 22.87 -6.74 6.05
C ILE A 195 24.21 -6.73 5.34
N ALA A 196 25.23 -7.31 5.97
CA ALA A 196 26.57 -7.38 5.39
C ALA A 196 26.56 -8.13 4.03
N PRO A 197 27.57 -7.89 3.17
CA PRO A 197 27.77 -8.65 1.94
C PRO A 197 27.72 -10.16 2.19
N ASN A 198 27.14 -10.90 1.24
CA ASN A 198 27.03 -12.37 1.26
C ASN A 198 26.44 -12.95 2.56
N SER A 199 25.53 -12.20 3.19
CA SER A 199 24.90 -12.57 4.46
C SER A 199 23.39 -12.50 4.37
N LYS A 200 22.70 -13.11 5.34
CA LYS A 200 21.24 -13.05 5.43
C LYS A 200 20.75 -12.61 6.78
N LYS A 201 19.57 -12.01 6.79
CA LYS A 201 18.84 -11.62 7.99
C LYS A 201 17.43 -12.21 7.94
N ARG A 202 16.99 -12.76 9.07
CA ARG A 202 15.66 -13.33 9.25
C ARG A 202 14.98 -12.70 10.45
N GLY A 203 13.68 -12.49 10.35
CA GLY A 203 12.88 -11.99 11.47
C GLY A 203 11.40 -11.87 11.14
N GLU A 204 10.62 -11.50 12.14
CA GLU A 204 9.17 -11.38 12.05
C GLU A 204 8.77 -9.90 11.97
N ILE A 205 7.78 -9.61 11.12
CA ILE A 205 7.11 -8.30 11.02
C ILE A 205 5.61 -8.52 11.27
N ALA A 206 4.95 -7.56 11.90
CA ALA A 206 3.51 -7.62 12.15
C ALA A 206 2.78 -6.50 11.42
N PHE A 207 1.61 -6.82 10.92
CA PHE A 207 0.62 -5.88 10.40
C PHE A 207 -0.66 -6.03 11.20
N GLU A 208 -1.42 -4.95 11.34
CA GLU A 208 -2.72 -5.03 11.98
C GLU A 208 -3.82 -4.98 10.92
N VAL A 209 -4.66 -6.01 10.89
CA VAL A 209 -5.70 -6.20 9.89
C VAL A 209 -6.98 -6.67 10.56
N GLU A 210 -8.12 -6.54 9.87
CA GLU A 210 -9.38 -7.11 10.35
C GLU A 210 -9.27 -8.65 10.49
N GLN A 211 -9.90 -9.21 11.52
CA GLN A 211 -9.85 -10.65 11.77
C GLN A 211 -10.36 -11.46 10.58
N GLY A 212 -9.52 -12.39 10.10
CA GLY A 212 -9.88 -13.28 9.00
C GLY A 212 -9.88 -12.63 7.61
N LEU A 213 -9.40 -11.38 7.47
CA LEU A 213 -9.28 -10.68 6.18
C LEU A 213 -8.51 -11.52 5.16
N SER A 214 -9.16 -12.02 4.10
CA SER A 214 -8.53 -12.82 3.05
C SER A 214 -9.24 -12.53 1.72
N PRO A 215 -8.52 -12.54 0.58
CA PRO A 215 -7.08 -12.76 0.47
C PRO A 215 -6.27 -11.54 0.91
N VAL A 216 -5.00 -11.78 1.27
CA VAL A 216 -4.04 -10.72 1.63
C VAL A 216 -2.71 -10.96 0.95
N TYR A 217 -2.18 -9.91 0.33
CA TYR A 217 -0.91 -9.90 -0.37
C TYR A 217 0.12 -9.10 0.42
N LEU A 218 1.31 -9.65 0.63
CA LEU A 218 2.49 -8.87 1.03
C LEU A 218 3.08 -8.24 -0.23
N MET A 219 3.16 -6.92 -0.23
CA MET A 219 3.87 -6.15 -1.23
C MET A 219 5.31 -5.95 -0.77
N MET A 220 6.27 -6.17 -1.67
CA MET A 220 7.67 -5.81 -1.46
C MET A 220 8.11 -4.91 -2.61
N ASP A 221 8.62 -3.73 -2.27
CA ASP A 221 9.16 -2.75 -3.20
C ASP A 221 10.69 -2.69 -3.02
N PHE A 222 11.43 -3.23 -4.00
CA PHE A 222 12.89 -3.30 -3.93
C PHE A 222 13.53 -1.94 -4.17
N GLU A 223 12.95 -1.12 -5.04
CA GLU A 223 13.48 0.19 -5.47
C GLU A 223 12.42 1.29 -5.29
N ILE A 224 12.24 1.77 -4.05
CA ILE A 224 11.21 2.78 -3.68
C ILE A 224 11.31 4.14 -4.40
N PHE A 225 12.27 4.32 -5.29
CA PHE A 225 12.48 5.53 -6.08
C PHE A 225 12.40 5.29 -7.59
N ASP A 226 12.37 4.03 -8.01
CA ASP A 226 12.34 3.59 -9.40
C ASP A 226 11.03 2.81 -9.65
N GLU A 227 10.59 2.76 -10.92
CA GLU A 227 9.34 2.11 -11.30
C GLU A 227 9.61 0.70 -11.84
N GLY A 228 8.76 -0.27 -11.49
CA GLY A 228 8.73 -1.63 -12.03
C GLY A 228 9.15 -2.73 -11.05
N ASP A 229 9.61 -2.39 -9.85
CA ASP A 229 10.30 -3.33 -8.96
C ASP A 229 9.49 -3.73 -7.73
N LYS A 230 8.16 -3.54 -7.83
CA LYS A 230 7.21 -3.99 -6.83
C LYS A 230 6.68 -5.39 -7.13
N THR A 231 6.71 -6.26 -6.13
CA THR A 231 6.24 -7.64 -6.20
C THR A 231 5.19 -7.98 -5.15
N PHE A 232 4.49 -9.09 -5.34
CA PHE A 232 3.38 -9.53 -4.49
C PHE A 232 3.53 -10.99 -4.07
N PHE A 233 3.30 -11.26 -2.79
CA PHE A 233 3.20 -12.61 -2.23
C PHE A 233 1.82 -12.80 -1.62
N GLN A 234 1.03 -13.75 -2.10
CA GLN A 234 -0.24 -14.10 -1.48
C GLN A 234 0.03 -14.86 -0.17
N LEU A 235 -0.40 -14.29 0.96
CA LEU A 235 -0.20 -14.86 2.29
C LEU A 235 -1.34 -15.79 2.72
N ARG A 236 -2.57 -15.43 2.36
CA ARG A 236 -3.81 -16.17 2.64
C ARG A 236 -4.93 -15.77 1.69
#